data_AF-A0A086AKT8-F1
#
_entry.id   AF-A0A086AKT8-F1
#
_cell.length_a   1.000
_cell.length_b   1.000
_cell.length_c   1.000
_cell.angle_alpha   90.00
_cell.angle_beta   90.00
_cell.angle_gamma   90.00
#
_symmetry.space_group_name_H-M   'P 1'
#
loop_
_entity.id
_entity.type
_entity.pdbx_description
1 polymer ?
#
loop_
_entity_poly.entity_id
_entity_poly.type
_entity_poly.pdbx_seq_one_letter_code
_entity_poly.pdbx_strand_id
1 'polypeptide(L)'
;MRNNKLFKIYKLIKITFCVFLYTAQVIGQSVPKTDLPVIQPTLPTLISPSMQNFVIPTSNSTSSGNTYQQHQIKSIMNEVDQHEKLRQETLNSVKSDIEEFRPSIYDLPSQSKIPGTEHYREVFDKMLHIDVDNYSVKDVNFDIENAYFENKLDKVEFDKVIKQTAEFILAKMKEKNFDTNSNTAKNFMLFEFFTQPMQVKGFKEKHFPIKYDFEDYWGRENWAKMFVTKLLKTNSGQCHSMPLLYLILAEAIDAEAYLALSPNHSYIKFEDEKGKWYNLELTNGMFTVSSFILNNGFITAEAIQNKLYMQNLSKKEMLSQFYTDLASGYLHKFGYDDFVEQVANKALELNPNSINANMVKSNYNEARLKYVVRKLGINTQTQEGREKILNYPKAVEILQQMYAQYSIIDESGFQQMPAEAYEKWLGSLMAAEKKEESEKLAKQFKGTIIKLKN
;
A
#
# COMPACT_ATOMS: atom_id res chain seq x y z
N MET A 1 36.21 4.08 -19.62
CA MET A 1 35.00 4.42 -18.82
C MET A 1 33.75 3.76 -19.39
N ARG A 2 33.55 2.46 -19.11
CA ARG A 2 32.28 1.72 -19.32
C ARG A 2 32.49 0.32 -18.72
N ASN A 3 32.30 0.18 -17.40
CA ASN A 3 32.10 -1.11 -16.71
C ASN A 3 31.86 -0.97 -15.19
N ASN A 4 31.18 0.09 -14.74
CA ASN A 4 30.81 0.25 -13.33
C ASN A 4 29.39 -0.24 -12.99
N LYS A 5 28.57 -0.61 -13.99
CA LYS A 5 27.21 -1.15 -13.75
C LYS A 5 27.20 -2.67 -13.53
N LEU A 6 27.99 -3.44 -14.28
CA LEU A 6 28.11 -4.90 -14.13
C LEU A 6 28.77 -5.31 -12.79
N PHE A 7 29.71 -4.51 -12.28
CA PHE A 7 30.36 -4.78 -10.99
C PHE A 7 29.42 -4.54 -9.78
N LYS A 8 28.40 -3.68 -9.93
CA LYS A 8 27.32 -3.52 -8.93
C LYS A 8 26.34 -4.70 -8.92
N ILE A 9 26.10 -5.33 -10.07
CA ILE A 9 25.21 -6.50 -10.22
C ILE A 9 25.79 -7.71 -9.46
N TYR A 10 27.10 -7.94 -9.53
CA TYR A 10 27.75 -9.02 -8.78
C TYR A 10 27.74 -8.83 -7.26
N LYS A 11 27.70 -7.59 -6.77
CA LYS A 11 27.59 -7.29 -5.33
C LYS A 11 26.16 -7.45 -4.79
N LEU A 12 25.16 -7.44 -5.67
CA LEU A 12 23.73 -7.61 -5.34
C LEU A 12 23.33 -9.09 -5.18
N ILE A 13 24.14 -10.03 -5.68
CA ILE A 13 23.89 -11.48 -5.61
C ILE A 13 24.66 -12.08 -4.42
N LYS A 14 24.39 -11.57 -3.21
CA LYS A 14 24.73 -12.22 -1.94
C LYS A 14 23.60 -12.02 -0.95
N ILE A 15 22.45 -12.66 -1.19
CA ILE A 15 21.35 -12.70 -0.23
C ILE A 15 20.77 -14.12 -0.17
N THR A 16 20.89 -14.72 1.01
CA THR A 16 20.14 -15.91 1.43
C THR A 16 18.68 -15.50 1.61
N PHE A 17 17.78 -16.07 0.81
CA PHE A 17 16.34 -15.88 0.92
C PHE A 17 15.75 -16.99 1.80
N CYS A 18 15.29 -16.65 3.00
CA CYS A 18 14.32 -17.46 3.75
C CYS A 18 12.94 -16.85 3.49
N VAL A 19 12.10 -17.52 2.68
CA VAL A 19 10.68 -17.15 2.56
C VAL A 19 9.84 -18.40 2.74
N PHE A 20 8.91 -18.28 3.70
CA PHE A 20 7.98 -19.30 4.17
C PHE A 20 6.99 -19.74 3.08
N LEU A 21 6.70 -21.04 3.07
CA LEU A 21 5.55 -21.64 2.41
C LEU A 21 4.28 -21.29 3.21
N TYR A 22 3.27 -20.67 2.60
CA TYR A 22 1.86 -20.96 2.90
C TYR A 22 0.98 -20.59 1.71
N THR A 23 0.09 -21.51 1.37
CA THR A 23 -0.94 -21.41 0.33
C THR A 23 -2.11 -20.56 0.80
N ALA A 24 -2.71 -19.80 -0.13
CA ALA A 24 -4.09 -19.29 -0.11
C ALA A 24 -4.63 -18.81 1.24
N GLN A 25 -4.33 -17.56 1.62
CA GLN A 25 -5.18 -16.75 2.50
C GLN A 25 -4.79 -15.28 2.33
N VAL A 26 -5.80 -14.44 2.13
CA VAL A 26 -5.67 -13.01 1.83
C VAL A 26 -5.19 -12.25 3.07
N ILE A 27 -4.02 -11.62 2.89
CA ILE A 27 -3.46 -10.46 3.60
C ILE A 27 -3.35 -10.57 5.13
N GLY A 28 -2.15 -10.96 5.54
CA GLY A 28 -1.56 -10.82 6.85
C GLY A 28 -0.15 -11.40 6.79
N GLN A 29 0.78 -10.74 6.08
CA GLN A 29 2.17 -11.20 6.03
C GLN A 29 3.13 -10.07 6.39
N SER A 30 4.03 -10.39 7.32
CA SER A 30 5.18 -9.62 7.75
C SER A 30 6.19 -9.47 6.62
N VAL A 31 6.65 -8.23 6.38
CA VAL A 31 7.92 -7.99 5.70
C VAL A 31 9.04 -8.34 6.69
N PRO A 32 9.92 -9.32 6.43
CA PRO A 32 11.00 -9.64 7.35
C PRO A 32 12.04 -8.50 7.37
N LYS A 33 12.34 -7.95 8.55
CA LYS A 33 13.53 -7.10 8.75
C LYS A 33 14.78 -7.95 8.55
N THR A 34 15.66 -7.56 7.64
CA THR A 34 16.95 -8.21 7.43
C THR A 34 18.02 -7.57 8.33
N ASP A 35 18.43 -8.26 9.39
CA ASP A 35 19.69 -7.97 10.09
C ASP A 35 20.86 -8.68 9.39
N LEU A 36 21.93 -7.94 9.11
CA LEU A 36 23.12 -8.42 8.40
C LEU A 36 24.13 -9.05 9.38
N PRO A 37 24.52 -10.33 9.24
CA PRO A 37 25.63 -10.91 10.00
C PRO A 37 26.98 -10.70 9.28
N VAL A 38 28.01 -10.34 10.04
CA VAL A 38 29.41 -10.22 9.59
C VAL A 38 30.14 -11.53 9.89
N ILE A 39 30.73 -12.18 8.87
CA ILE A 39 31.67 -13.31 9.07
C ILE A 39 32.86 -13.19 8.10
N GLN A 40 34.07 -13.36 8.65
CA GLN A 40 35.38 -13.32 7.99
C GLN A 40 35.68 -14.60 7.17
N PRO A 41 36.45 -14.54 6.08
CA PRO A 41 36.71 -15.69 5.22
C PRO A 41 37.89 -16.57 5.71
N THR A 42 37.71 -17.89 5.62
CA THR A 42 38.80 -18.89 5.63
C THR A 42 38.83 -19.66 4.29
N LEU A 43 40.03 -19.89 3.76
CA LEU A 43 40.28 -20.59 2.49
C LEU A 43 40.37 -22.12 2.67
N PRO A 44 39.87 -22.92 1.72
CA PRO A 44 40.29 -24.31 1.54
C PRO A 44 41.17 -24.55 0.30
N THR A 45 42.14 -25.43 0.49
CA THR A 45 43.08 -26.05 -0.45
C THR A 45 42.43 -27.06 -1.41
N LEU A 46 42.94 -27.21 -2.62
CA LEU A 46 42.56 -28.25 -3.58
C LEU A 46 43.76 -29.14 -3.96
N ILE A 47 43.55 -30.46 -3.86
CA ILE A 47 44.44 -31.53 -4.30
C ILE A 47 44.00 -31.95 -5.72
N SER A 48 44.97 -32.16 -6.61
CA SER A 48 44.79 -32.51 -8.02
C SER A 48 44.70 -34.03 -8.26
N PRO A 49 44.03 -34.49 -9.33
CA PRO A 49 44.30 -35.79 -9.95
C PRO A 49 45.20 -35.67 -11.19
N SER A 50 45.96 -36.73 -11.42
CA SER A 50 47.04 -36.92 -12.39
C SER A 50 46.57 -37.19 -13.83
N MET A 51 47.41 -36.81 -14.79
CA MET A 51 47.50 -37.46 -16.11
C MET A 51 48.96 -37.77 -16.39
N GLN A 52 49.27 -39.07 -16.43
CA GLN A 52 50.56 -39.63 -16.81
C GLN A 52 50.60 -39.94 -18.31
N ASN A 53 51.80 -39.78 -18.86
CA ASN A 53 52.35 -40.42 -20.06
C ASN A 53 52.02 -39.82 -21.44
N PHE A 54 52.90 -38.90 -21.86
CA PHE A 54 53.46 -38.94 -23.22
C PHE A 54 54.98 -38.99 -23.11
N VAL A 55 55.57 -40.10 -23.58
CA VAL A 55 57.01 -40.25 -23.80
C VAL A 55 57.28 -39.93 -25.28
N ILE A 56 58.27 -39.06 -25.55
CA ILE A 56 58.86 -38.90 -26.88
C ILE A 56 60.39 -39.00 -26.76
N PRO A 57 61.08 -39.67 -27.72
CA PRO A 57 62.51 -39.97 -27.64
C PRO A 57 63.39 -38.75 -27.93
N THR A 58 64.60 -38.80 -27.40
CA THR A 58 65.69 -37.83 -27.62
C THR A 58 66.30 -37.96 -29.02
N SER A 59 66.37 -36.85 -29.76
CA SER A 59 67.55 -36.51 -30.56
C SER A 59 67.59 -35.01 -30.88
N ASN A 60 68.80 -34.45 -30.85
CA ASN A 60 69.12 -33.04 -30.87
C ASN A 60 68.90 -32.37 -32.25
N SER A 61 68.28 -31.19 -32.29
CA SER A 61 68.78 -30.02 -33.06
C SER A 61 67.92 -28.76 -32.83
N THR A 62 68.62 -27.68 -32.47
CA THR A 62 68.39 -26.24 -32.74
C THR A 62 66.99 -25.68 -33.02
N SER A 63 66.55 -24.87 -32.05
CA SER A 63 65.93 -23.52 -32.12
C SER A 63 65.12 -23.05 -33.35
N SER A 64 63.97 -22.44 -33.01
CA SER A 64 63.27 -21.36 -33.75
C SER A 64 61.98 -21.70 -34.52
N GLY A 65 61.11 -22.56 -33.98
CA GLY A 65 59.79 -22.84 -34.57
C GLY A 65 58.55 -22.72 -33.66
N ASN A 66 58.71 -22.69 -32.33
CA ASN A 66 57.57 -22.92 -31.42
C ASN A 66 56.73 -21.68 -31.06
N THR A 67 57.26 -20.47 -31.23
CA THR A 67 56.55 -19.25 -30.79
C THR A 67 55.45 -18.83 -31.78
N TYR A 68 55.66 -19.08 -33.09
CA TYR A 68 54.69 -18.72 -34.13
C TYR A 68 53.44 -19.60 -34.11
N GLN A 69 53.58 -20.91 -33.88
CA GLN A 69 52.46 -21.83 -33.73
C GLN A 69 51.66 -21.57 -32.45
N GLN A 70 52.32 -21.25 -31.32
CA GLN A 70 51.62 -20.87 -30.09
C GLN A 70 50.81 -19.58 -30.23
N HIS A 71 51.32 -18.59 -30.97
CA HIS A 71 50.59 -17.35 -31.23
C HIS A 71 49.38 -17.56 -32.16
N GLN A 72 49.48 -18.43 -33.18
CA GLN A 72 48.34 -18.79 -34.02
C GLN A 72 47.25 -19.53 -33.25
N ILE A 73 47.61 -20.50 -32.40
CA ILE A 73 46.63 -21.24 -31.58
C ILE A 73 45.90 -20.29 -30.62
N LYS A 74 46.60 -19.32 -30.03
CA LYS A 74 45.99 -18.31 -29.16
C LYS A 74 45.08 -17.34 -29.92
N SER A 75 45.44 -16.98 -31.15
CA SER A 75 44.59 -16.18 -32.04
C SER A 75 43.29 -16.90 -32.37
N ILE A 76 43.39 -18.18 -32.76
CA ILE A 76 42.23 -19.01 -33.10
C ILE A 76 41.34 -19.21 -31.88
N MET A 77 41.91 -19.46 -30.69
CA MET A 77 41.13 -19.56 -29.45
C MET A 77 40.38 -18.27 -29.10
N ASN A 78 41.01 -17.11 -29.28
CA ASN A 78 40.35 -15.82 -29.06
C ASN A 78 39.23 -15.56 -30.07
N GLU A 79 39.43 -15.94 -31.33
CA GLU A 79 38.45 -15.78 -32.40
C GLU A 79 37.25 -16.71 -32.22
N VAL A 80 37.50 -17.95 -31.76
CA VAL A 80 36.46 -18.91 -31.35
C VAL A 80 35.69 -18.37 -30.14
N ASP A 81 36.36 -17.86 -29.10
CA ASP A 81 35.70 -17.25 -27.93
C ASP A 81 34.85 -16.02 -28.30
N GLN A 82 35.30 -15.21 -29.26
CA GLN A 82 34.54 -14.08 -29.77
C GLN A 82 33.33 -14.54 -30.59
N HIS A 83 33.48 -15.56 -31.43
CA HIS A 83 32.38 -16.16 -32.18
C HIS A 83 31.37 -16.84 -31.25
N GLU A 84 31.81 -17.50 -30.18
CA GLU A 84 30.96 -18.11 -29.16
C GLU A 84 30.14 -17.04 -28.43
N LYS A 85 30.77 -15.93 -28.03
CA LYS A 85 30.08 -14.77 -27.43
C LYS A 85 29.08 -14.14 -28.38
N LEU A 86 29.47 -13.87 -29.62
CA LEU A 86 28.58 -13.29 -30.62
C LEU A 86 27.41 -14.23 -30.93
N ARG A 87 27.66 -15.54 -30.99
CA ARG A 87 26.62 -16.56 -31.12
C ARG A 87 25.67 -16.55 -29.93
N GLN A 88 26.19 -16.42 -28.71
CA GLN A 88 25.38 -16.33 -27.50
C GLN A 88 24.55 -15.05 -27.45
N GLU A 89 25.11 -13.91 -27.84
CA GLU A 89 24.41 -12.63 -27.95
C GLU A 89 23.32 -12.69 -29.03
N THR A 90 23.62 -13.30 -30.18
CA THR A 90 22.66 -13.51 -31.28
C THR A 90 21.55 -14.47 -30.86
N LEU A 91 21.86 -15.57 -30.16
CA LEU A 91 20.86 -16.49 -29.62
C LEU A 91 19.97 -15.83 -28.56
N ASN A 92 20.54 -14.95 -27.73
CA ASN A 92 19.78 -14.18 -26.75
C ASN A 92 18.86 -13.15 -27.41
N SER A 93 19.31 -12.49 -28.49
CA SER A 93 18.50 -11.58 -29.31
C SER A 93 17.38 -12.33 -30.03
N VAL A 94 17.69 -13.43 -30.72
CA VAL A 94 16.67 -14.25 -31.40
C VAL A 94 15.66 -14.80 -30.40
N LYS A 95 16.09 -15.15 -29.17
CA LYS A 95 15.19 -15.57 -28.09
C LYS A 95 14.33 -14.43 -27.56
N SER A 96 14.84 -13.20 -27.45
CA SER A 96 14.02 -12.04 -27.08
C SER A 96 12.96 -11.73 -28.14
N ASP A 97 13.34 -11.82 -29.41
CA ASP A 97 12.46 -11.53 -30.54
C ASP A 97 11.34 -12.58 -30.65
N ILE A 98 11.64 -13.86 -30.37
CA ILE A 98 10.63 -14.94 -30.33
C ILE A 98 9.68 -14.81 -29.13
N GLU A 99 10.14 -14.26 -28.00
CA GLU A 99 9.33 -14.06 -26.79
C GLU A 99 8.41 -12.83 -26.90
N GLU A 100 8.78 -11.82 -27.69
CA GLU A 100 7.95 -10.63 -27.99
C GLU A 100 6.68 -10.98 -28.79
N PHE A 101 6.69 -12.07 -29.57
CA PHE A 101 5.56 -12.52 -30.38
C PHE A 101 4.62 -13.54 -29.70
N ARG A 102 4.90 -13.97 -28.46
CA ARG A 102 3.97 -14.81 -27.68
C ARG A 102 2.94 -13.93 -26.96
N PRO A 103 1.66 -14.37 -26.80
CA PRO A 103 0.73 -13.72 -25.88
C PRO A 103 1.45 -13.53 -24.54
N SER A 104 1.63 -12.29 -24.10
CA SER A 104 2.64 -11.92 -23.11
C SER A 104 2.54 -12.78 -21.85
N ILE A 105 3.42 -13.79 -21.75
CA ILE A 105 3.55 -14.62 -20.55
C ILE A 105 4.06 -13.82 -19.35
N TYR A 106 4.40 -12.55 -19.59
CA TYR A 106 4.96 -11.59 -18.65
C TYR A 106 3.90 -10.71 -17.97
N ASP A 107 2.66 -10.74 -18.47
CA ASP A 107 1.55 -9.96 -17.93
C ASP A 107 0.54 -10.85 -17.22
N LEU A 108 -0.04 -10.32 -16.14
CA LEU A 108 -1.14 -11.00 -15.47
C LEU A 108 -2.33 -11.12 -16.42
N PRO A 109 -3.07 -12.24 -16.37
CA PRO A 109 -4.26 -12.40 -17.19
C PRO A 109 -5.30 -11.33 -16.82
N SER A 110 -5.82 -10.64 -17.83
CA SER A 110 -6.85 -9.61 -17.62
C SER A 110 -8.14 -10.23 -17.07
N GLN A 111 -8.73 -9.57 -16.07
CA GLN A 111 -10.05 -9.91 -15.53
C GLN A 111 -11.18 -9.14 -16.22
N SER A 112 -10.90 -8.32 -17.23
CA SER A 112 -11.89 -7.48 -17.93
C SER A 112 -13.11 -8.21 -18.51
N LYS A 113 -13.05 -9.54 -18.65
CA LYS A 113 -14.17 -10.38 -19.10
C LYS A 113 -15.07 -10.88 -17.96
N ILE A 114 -14.67 -10.69 -16.71
CA ILE A 114 -15.48 -11.04 -15.54
C ILE A 114 -16.54 -9.93 -15.36
N PRO A 115 -17.84 -10.28 -15.36
CA PRO A 115 -18.90 -9.31 -15.13
C PRO A 115 -18.71 -8.56 -13.82
N GLY A 116 -18.96 -7.26 -13.85
CA GLY A 116 -18.80 -6.33 -12.73
C GLY A 116 -17.44 -5.63 -12.68
N THR A 117 -16.44 -6.05 -13.46
CA THR A 117 -15.15 -5.34 -13.55
C THR A 117 -15.27 -4.00 -14.27
N GLU A 118 -16.22 -3.89 -15.20
CA GLU A 118 -16.56 -2.67 -15.93
C GLU A 118 -16.90 -1.51 -14.99
N HIS A 119 -17.61 -1.77 -13.88
CA HIS A 119 -18.02 -0.71 -12.94
C HIS A 119 -16.83 -0.06 -12.24
N TYR A 120 -15.78 -0.82 -11.94
CA TYR A 120 -14.54 -0.27 -11.38
C TYR A 120 -13.77 0.56 -12.40
N ARG A 121 -13.75 0.13 -13.65
CA ARG A 121 -13.08 0.84 -14.75
C ARG A 121 -13.81 2.15 -15.07
N GLU A 122 -15.14 2.14 -15.08
CA GLU A 122 -15.96 3.35 -15.19
C GLU A 122 -15.66 4.37 -14.08
N VAL A 123 -15.53 3.91 -12.83
CA VAL A 123 -15.16 4.79 -11.71
C VAL A 123 -13.74 5.33 -11.87
N PHE A 124 -12.79 4.49 -12.27
CA PHE A 124 -11.42 4.94 -12.56
C PHE A 124 -11.40 6.03 -13.63
N ASP A 125 -12.10 5.82 -14.75
CA ASP A 125 -12.20 6.78 -15.86
C ASP A 125 -12.84 8.10 -15.40
N LYS A 126 -13.89 8.06 -14.58
CA LYS A 126 -14.46 9.27 -13.96
C LYS A 126 -13.43 9.98 -13.08
N MET A 127 -12.72 9.25 -12.23
CA MET A 127 -11.74 9.81 -11.30
C MET A 127 -10.55 10.47 -12.02
N LEU A 128 -10.15 9.97 -13.21
CA LEU A 128 -9.08 10.59 -14.01
C LEU A 128 -9.37 12.04 -14.42
N HIS A 129 -10.64 12.44 -14.46
CA HIS A 129 -11.08 13.76 -14.88
C HIS A 129 -11.51 14.66 -13.71
N ILE A 130 -11.30 14.22 -12.46
CA ILE A 130 -11.64 15.00 -11.26
C ILE A 130 -10.71 16.22 -11.14
N ASP A 131 -11.32 17.37 -10.84
CA ASP A 131 -10.59 18.53 -10.33
C ASP A 131 -10.10 18.23 -8.90
N VAL A 132 -8.79 18.08 -8.75
CA VAL A 132 -8.13 17.72 -7.49
C VAL A 132 -8.44 18.72 -6.37
N ASP A 133 -8.67 19.99 -6.71
CA ASP A 133 -8.92 21.03 -5.71
C ASP A 133 -10.42 21.14 -5.37
N ASN A 134 -11.29 20.54 -6.19
CA ASN A 134 -12.73 20.72 -6.10
C ASN A 134 -13.53 19.45 -6.43
N TYR A 135 -13.43 18.44 -5.56
CA TYR A 135 -14.29 17.27 -5.57
C TYR A 135 -15.00 17.08 -4.22
N SER A 136 -16.08 16.30 -4.26
CA SER A 136 -16.88 15.91 -3.10
C SER A 136 -16.42 14.56 -2.56
N VAL A 137 -16.01 14.52 -1.29
CA VAL A 137 -15.61 13.27 -0.61
C VAL A 137 -16.74 12.25 -0.67
N LYS A 138 -17.97 12.73 -0.50
CA LYS A 138 -19.20 11.93 -0.54
C LYS A 138 -19.39 11.22 -1.88
N ASP A 139 -19.25 11.94 -2.98
CA ASP A 139 -19.57 11.41 -4.31
C ASP A 139 -18.51 10.42 -4.78
N VAL A 140 -17.22 10.73 -4.57
CA VAL A 140 -16.12 9.81 -4.92
C VAL A 140 -16.22 8.52 -4.11
N ASN A 141 -16.44 8.64 -2.80
CA ASN A 141 -16.61 7.46 -1.93
C ASN A 141 -17.80 6.61 -2.36
N PHE A 142 -18.96 7.22 -2.63
CA PHE A 142 -20.14 6.49 -3.07
C PHE A 142 -19.88 5.73 -4.38
N ASP A 143 -19.27 6.37 -5.38
CA ASP A 143 -19.02 5.74 -6.68
C ASP A 143 -18.12 4.50 -6.53
N ILE A 144 -17.07 4.57 -5.69
CA ILE A 144 -16.20 3.43 -5.37
C ILE A 144 -16.97 2.29 -4.71
N GLU A 145 -17.77 2.58 -3.68
CA GLU A 145 -18.56 1.56 -2.99
C GLU A 145 -19.64 0.96 -3.92
N ASN A 146 -20.24 1.79 -4.77
CA ASN A 146 -21.28 1.35 -5.70
C ASN A 146 -20.72 0.43 -6.79
N ALA A 147 -19.47 0.63 -7.23
CA ALA A 147 -18.81 -0.30 -8.15
C ALA A 147 -18.70 -1.71 -7.56
N TYR A 148 -18.43 -1.84 -6.25
CA TYR A 148 -18.42 -3.14 -5.56
C TYR A 148 -19.79 -3.84 -5.64
N PHE A 149 -20.88 -3.08 -5.55
CA PHE A 149 -22.25 -3.57 -5.67
C PHE A 149 -22.81 -3.52 -7.10
N GLU A 150 -21.96 -3.43 -8.12
CA GLU A 150 -22.37 -3.44 -9.53
C GLU A 150 -23.38 -2.34 -9.88
N ASN A 151 -23.16 -1.14 -9.37
CA ASN A 151 -24.01 0.03 -9.57
C ASN A 151 -25.46 -0.14 -9.07
N LYS A 152 -25.70 -1.04 -8.09
CA LYS A 152 -27.04 -1.34 -7.55
C LYS A 152 -27.41 -0.50 -6.31
N LEU A 153 -26.55 0.37 -5.80
CA LEU A 153 -26.89 1.24 -4.68
C LEU A 153 -27.79 2.41 -5.12
N ASP A 154 -28.71 2.79 -4.24
CA ASP A 154 -29.58 3.94 -4.44
C ASP A 154 -28.86 5.24 -4.04
N LYS A 155 -28.37 5.98 -5.04
CA LYS A 155 -27.69 7.27 -4.83
C LYS A 155 -28.65 8.33 -4.27
N VAL A 156 -29.91 8.33 -4.69
CA VAL A 156 -30.88 9.34 -4.25
C VAL A 156 -31.17 9.18 -2.76
N GLU A 157 -31.37 7.95 -2.31
CA GLU A 157 -31.57 7.68 -0.89
C GLU A 157 -30.30 7.95 -0.08
N PHE A 158 -29.12 7.58 -0.59
CA PHE A 158 -27.84 7.90 0.06
C PHE A 158 -27.66 9.40 0.27
N ASP A 159 -27.85 10.20 -0.79
CA ASP A 159 -27.73 11.67 -0.71
C ASP A 159 -28.76 12.28 0.25
N LYS A 160 -29.99 11.75 0.23
CA LYS A 160 -31.05 12.17 1.14
C LYS A 160 -30.68 11.90 2.59
N VAL A 161 -30.14 10.72 2.92
CA VAL A 161 -29.72 10.37 4.30
C VAL A 161 -28.61 11.30 4.79
N ILE A 162 -27.58 11.57 3.96
CA ILE A 162 -26.51 12.51 4.30
C ILE A 162 -27.07 13.90 4.57
N LYS A 163 -27.92 14.41 3.67
CA LYS A 163 -28.54 15.74 3.82
C LYS A 163 -29.39 15.83 5.09
N GLN A 164 -30.24 14.84 5.35
CA GLN A 164 -31.10 14.82 6.55
C GLN A 164 -30.27 14.75 7.84
N THR A 165 -29.15 14.03 7.82
CA THR A 165 -28.22 13.95 8.95
C THR A 165 -27.52 15.29 9.19
N ALA A 166 -27.07 15.98 8.14
CA ALA A 166 -26.51 17.32 8.22
C ALA A 166 -27.52 18.33 8.80
N GLU A 167 -28.77 18.30 8.32
CA GLU A 167 -29.86 19.13 8.84
C GLU A 167 -30.16 18.84 10.32
N PHE A 168 -30.16 17.57 10.72
CA PHE A 168 -30.33 17.15 12.11
C PHE A 168 -29.21 17.71 13.00
N ILE A 169 -27.95 17.60 12.57
CA ILE A 169 -26.78 18.12 13.30
C ILE A 169 -26.88 19.64 13.46
N LEU A 170 -27.16 20.37 12.39
CA LEU A 170 -27.30 21.84 12.43
C LEU A 170 -28.49 22.28 13.29
N ALA A 171 -29.61 21.57 13.24
CA ALA A 171 -30.74 21.83 14.11
C ALA A 171 -30.37 21.60 15.59
N LYS A 172 -29.61 20.54 15.90
CA LYS A 172 -29.10 20.29 17.26
C LYS A 172 -28.16 21.40 17.75
N MET A 173 -27.31 21.93 16.88
CA MET A 173 -26.46 23.08 17.20
C MET A 173 -27.30 24.31 17.59
N LYS A 174 -28.33 24.63 16.79
CA LYS A 174 -29.24 25.75 17.06
C LYS A 174 -29.95 25.59 18.41
N GLU A 175 -30.45 24.39 18.74
CA GLU A 175 -31.06 24.14 20.06
C GLU A 175 -30.11 24.37 21.23
N LYS A 176 -28.81 24.07 21.04
CA LYS A 176 -27.75 24.29 22.03
C LYS A 176 -27.20 25.72 22.02
N ASN A 177 -27.77 26.60 21.18
CA ASN A 177 -27.29 27.96 20.92
C ASN A 177 -25.81 27.97 20.55
N PHE A 178 -25.36 27.02 19.72
CA PHE A 178 -24.01 27.01 19.15
C PHE A 178 -23.97 27.82 17.86
N ASP A 179 -22.87 28.52 17.63
CA ASP A 179 -22.64 29.21 16.37
C ASP A 179 -22.46 28.17 15.24
N THR A 180 -23.38 28.19 14.28
CA THR A 180 -23.36 27.29 13.12
C THR A 180 -22.33 27.68 12.07
N ASN A 181 -21.58 28.78 12.26
CA ASN A 181 -20.47 29.16 11.40
C ASN A 181 -19.10 28.79 12.01
N SER A 182 -19.03 28.48 13.31
CA SER A 182 -17.77 28.11 13.95
C SER A 182 -17.35 26.69 13.60
N ASN A 183 -16.14 26.53 13.08
CA ASN A 183 -15.54 25.23 12.78
C ASN A 183 -15.43 24.37 14.04
N THR A 184 -15.06 25.01 15.16
CA THR A 184 -14.95 24.37 16.47
C THR A 184 -16.29 23.79 16.92
N ALA A 185 -17.37 24.57 16.80
CA ALA A 185 -18.70 24.14 17.22
C ALA A 185 -19.26 23.02 16.33
N LYS A 186 -19.01 23.08 15.01
CA LYS A 186 -19.41 22.04 14.05
C LYS A 186 -18.70 20.71 14.35
N ASN A 187 -17.37 20.72 14.47
CA ASN A 187 -16.59 19.52 14.79
C ASN A 187 -16.95 18.92 16.17
N PHE A 188 -17.28 19.76 17.15
CA PHE A 188 -17.82 19.28 18.42
C PHE A 188 -19.18 18.59 18.28
N MET A 189 -20.09 19.14 17.47
CA MET A 189 -21.38 18.51 17.24
C MET A 189 -21.24 17.19 16.49
N LEU A 190 -20.33 17.12 15.51
CA LEU A 190 -19.99 15.86 14.84
C LEU A 190 -19.43 14.84 15.83
N PHE A 191 -18.53 15.26 16.72
CA PHE A 191 -18.04 14.39 17.79
C PHE A 191 -19.17 13.86 18.68
N GLU A 192 -20.06 14.75 19.16
CA GLU A 192 -21.21 14.31 19.96
C GLU A 192 -22.13 13.39 19.11
N PHE A 193 -22.31 13.64 17.80
CA PHE A 193 -23.15 12.80 16.94
C PHE A 193 -22.60 11.38 16.85
N PHE A 194 -21.30 11.21 16.68
CA PHE A 194 -20.70 9.87 16.63
C PHE A 194 -20.77 9.14 18.00
N THR A 195 -20.77 9.87 19.11
CA THR A 195 -20.48 9.28 20.44
C THR A 195 -21.64 9.33 21.43
N GLN A 196 -22.67 10.15 21.20
CA GLN A 196 -23.75 10.40 22.15
C GLN A 196 -25.14 10.18 21.52
N PRO A 197 -26.11 9.68 22.29
CA PRO A 197 -27.50 9.69 21.85
C PRO A 197 -27.98 11.14 21.71
N MET A 198 -28.72 11.42 20.65
CA MET A 198 -29.26 12.76 20.39
C MET A 198 -30.73 12.72 20.00
N GLN A 199 -31.45 13.78 20.36
CA GLN A 199 -32.80 14.04 19.88
C GLN A 199 -32.92 15.54 19.65
N VAL A 200 -33.57 15.92 18.55
CA VAL A 200 -33.86 17.30 18.17
C VAL A 200 -35.37 17.49 18.20
N LYS A 201 -35.85 18.59 18.78
CA LYS A 201 -37.28 18.94 18.79
C LYS A 201 -37.78 19.08 17.35
N GLY A 202 -38.93 18.48 17.07
CA GLY A 202 -39.51 18.45 15.72
C GLY A 202 -39.02 17.30 14.85
N PHE A 203 -37.93 16.61 15.22
CA PHE A 203 -37.52 15.37 14.59
C PHE A 203 -38.15 14.19 15.34
N LYS A 204 -38.74 13.25 14.59
CA LYS A 204 -39.36 12.05 15.19
C LYS A 204 -38.33 11.06 15.71
N GLU A 205 -37.17 11.01 15.05
CA GLU A 205 -36.16 9.99 15.29
C GLU A 205 -35.17 10.42 16.36
N LYS A 206 -34.80 9.46 17.19
CA LYS A 206 -33.71 9.57 18.15
C LYS A 206 -32.46 8.95 17.51
N HIS A 207 -31.39 9.72 17.46
CA HIS A 207 -30.08 9.26 17.03
C HIS A 207 -29.39 8.48 18.15
N PHE A 208 -28.66 7.42 17.78
CA PHE A 208 -27.85 6.61 18.69
C PHE A 208 -26.38 6.63 18.24
N PRO A 209 -25.42 6.60 19.18
CA PRO A 209 -23.99 6.58 18.85
C PRO A 209 -23.64 5.50 17.83
N ILE A 210 -22.71 5.82 16.92
CA ILE A 210 -22.22 4.86 15.93
C ILE A 210 -21.31 3.87 16.65
N LYS A 211 -21.47 2.58 16.35
CA LYS A 211 -20.71 1.51 16.98
C LYS A 211 -19.53 1.08 16.12
N TYR A 212 -18.42 0.70 16.76
CA TYR A 212 -17.33 0.02 16.07
C TYR A 212 -17.62 -1.48 15.94
N ASP A 213 -17.29 -2.03 14.79
CA ASP A 213 -17.44 -3.46 14.47
C ASP A 213 -16.14 -4.22 14.80
N PHE A 214 -16.10 -4.94 15.93
CA PHE A 214 -14.94 -5.74 16.33
C PHE A 214 -14.81 -7.09 15.60
N GLU A 215 -15.82 -7.49 14.85
CA GLU A 215 -15.82 -8.73 14.07
C GLU A 215 -15.44 -8.43 12.62
N ASP A 216 -14.47 -9.16 12.07
CA ASP A 216 -13.93 -8.97 10.71
C ASP A 216 -13.58 -7.50 10.43
N TYR A 217 -12.81 -6.90 11.36
CA TYR A 217 -12.42 -5.50 11.32
C TYR A 217 -11.45 -5.12 10.19
N TRP A 218 -10.94 -6.14 9.48
CA TRP A 218 -10.17 -5.97 8.26
C TRP A 218 -10.96 -6.20 6.98
N GLY A 219 -12.25 -6.57 7.07
CA GLY A 219 -13.08 -6.87 5.91
C GLY A 219 -12.57 -8.05 5.08
N ARG A 220 -11.87 -9.00 5.71
CA ARG A 220 -11.30 -10.19 5.04
C ARG A 220 -12.39 -11.10 4.51
N GLU A 221 -13.47 -11.25 5.27
CA GLU A 221 -14.59 -12.10 4.88
C GLU A 221 -15.64 -11.29 4.11
N ASN A 222 -15.93 -10.07 4.55
CA ASN A 222 -16.85 -9.18 3.88
C ASN A 222 -16.27 -7.77 3.73
N TRP A 223 -15.78 -7.47 2.53
CA TRP A 223 -15.19 -6.17 2.21
C TRP A 223 -16.17 -5.00 2.41
N ALA A 224 -17.48 -5.22 2.33
CA ALA A 224 -18.48 -4.18 2.58
C ALA A 224 -18.48 -3.67 4.03
N LYS A 225 -17.76 -4.31 4.96
CA LYS A 225 -17.52 -3.77 6.31
C LYS A 225 -16.69 -2.48 6.29
N MET A 226 -15.92 -2.24 5.22
CA MET A 226 -15.14 -1.01 5.04
C MET A 226 -15.99 0.18 4.58
N PHE A 227 -17.28 -0.02 4.29
CA PHE A 227 -18.09 0.96 3.54
C PHE A 227 -18.94 1.86 4.42
N VAL A 228 -19.01 3.14 4.05
CA VAL A 228 -19.92 4.16 4.60
C VAL A 228 -21.38 3.79 4.32
N THR A 229 -21.69 3.25 3.13
CA THR A 229 -23.05 2.83 2.78
C THR A 229 -23.57 1.71 3.69
N LYS A 230 -22.69 0.80 4.12
CA LYS A 230 -23.01 -0.19 5.15
C LYS A 230 -23.18 0.48 6.51
N LEU A 231 -22.25 1.38 6.88
CA LEU A 231 -22.30 2.09 8.16
C LEU A 231 -23.63 2.82 8.35
N LEU A 232 -24.07 3.61 7.36
CA LEU A 232 -25.33 4.35 7.42
C LEU A 232 -26.55 3.43 7.60
N LYS A 233 -26.53 2.24 7.00
CA LYS A 233 -27.63 1.28 7.10
C LYS A 233 -27.70 0.58 8.45
N THR A 234 -26.55 0.29 9.08
CA THR A 234 -26.49 -0.53 10.30
C THR A 234 -26.13 0.26 11.56
N ASN A 235 -25.80 1.54 11.43
CA ASN A 235 -25.25 2.39 12.48
C ASN A 235 -23.99 1.80 13.16
N SER A 236 -23.18 1.06 12.38
CA SER A 236 -21.91 0.51 12.85
C SER A 236 -20.88 0.40 11.73
N GLY A 237 -19.61 0.63 12.03
CA GLY A 237 -18.56 0.67 11.01
C GLY A 237 -17.17 0.35 11.55
N GLN A 238 -16.20 0.53 10.66
CA GLN A 238 -14.77 0.29 10.87
C GLN A 238 -13.97 1.59 10.91
N CYS A 239 -12.69 1.45 11.28
CA CYS A 239 -11.72 2.53 11.33
C CYS A 239 -11.47 3.24 9.98
N HIS A 240 -11.92 2.67 8.87
CA HIS A 240 -11.94 3.29 7.55
C HIS A 240 -13.26 4.04 7.30
N SER A 241 -14.40 3.33 7.35
CA SER A 241 -15.73 3.92 7.10
C SER A 241 -16.12 5.06 8.06
N MET A 242 -15.74 4.99 9.34
CA MET A 242 -16.20 5.97 10.34
C MET A 242 -15.55 7.35 10.12
N PRO A 243 -14.22 7.47 9.95
CA PRO A 243 -13.61 8.73 9.52
C PRO A 243 -14.12 9.25 8.18
N LEU A 244 -14.36 8.38 7.19
CA LEU A 244 -14.91 8.84 5.91
C LEU A 244 -16.32 9.41 6.06
N LEU A 245 -17.20 8.77 6.82
CA LEU A 245 -18.52 9.35 7.12
C LEU A 245 -18.38 10.70 7.87
N TYR A 246 -17.42 10.81 8.79
CA TYR A 246 -17.18 12.07 9.50
C TYR A 246 -16.83 13.18 8.52
N LEU A 247 -15.92 12.93 7.57
CA LEU A 247 -15.55 13.90 6.53
C LEU A 247 -16.70 14.25 5.60
N ILE A 248 -17.51 13.27 5.21
CA ILE A 248 -18.73 13.49 4.40
C ILE A 248 -19.70 14.42 5.12
N LEU A 249 -19.93 14.19 6.42
CA LEU A 249 -20.83 15.03 7.22
C LEU A 249 -20.21 16.40 7.51
N ALA A 250 -18.89 16.47 7.70
CA ALA A 250 -18.15 17.71 7.84
C ALA A 250 -18.32 18.59 6.60
N GLU A 251 -18.07 18.05 5.40
CA GLU A 251 -18.31 18.73 4.13
C GLU A 251 -19.77 19.20 4.01
N ALA A 252 -20.74 18.35 4.37
CA ALA A 252 -22.17 18.68 4.28
C ALA A 252 -22.64 19.81 5.23
N ILE A 253 -21.93 20.06 6.33
CA ILE A 253 -22.21 21.17 7.26
C ILE A 253 -21.18 22.30 7.15
N ASP A 254 -20.28 22.25 6.16
CA ASP A 254 -19.21 23.23 5.95
C ASP A 254 -18.23 23.32 7.15
N ALA A 255 -17.88 22.17 7.72
CA ALA A 255 -16.83 22.03 8.72
C ALA A 255 -15.52 21.59 8.08
N GLU A 256 -14.42 22.13 8.58
CA GLU A 256 -13.07 21.76 8.19
C GLU A 256 -12.54 20.65 9.11
N ALA A 257 -12.25 19.51 8.51
CA ALA A 257 -11.67 18.33 9.14
C ALA A 257 -10.83 17.56 8.11
N TYR A 258 -9.88 16.78 8.60
CA TYR A 258 -8.87 16.10 7.80
C TYR A 258 -8.78 14.63 8.18
N LEU A 259 -8.58 13.77 7.18
CA LEU A 259 -8.14 12.40 7.44
C LEU A 259 -6.67 12.43 7.86
N ALA A 260 -6.31 11.60 8.82
CA ALA A 260 -4.93 11.29 9.14
C ALA A 260 -4.75 9.79 9.28
N LEU A 261 -3.56 9.30 8.93
CA LEU A 261 -3.24 7.89 8.93
C LEU A 261 -2.27 7.55 10.07
N SER A 262 -2.43 6.35 10.60
CA SER A 262 -1.43 5.61 11.37
C SER A 262 -1.34 4.19 10.77
N PRO A 263 -0.33 3.38 11.13
CA PRO A 263 -0.24 2.01 10.62
C PRO A 263 -1.55 1.24 10.78
N ASN A 264 -2.07 0.73 9.66
CA ASN A 264 -3.35 0.00 9.54
C ASN A 264 -4.60 0.74 10.05
N HIS A 265 -4.56 2.06 10.20
CA HIS A 265 -5.63 2.79 10.88
C HIS A 265 -5.78 4.23 10.39
N SER A 266 -6.99 4.78 10.47
CA SER A 266 -7.26 6.17 10.12
C SER A 266 -8.11 6.86 11.18
N TYR A 267 -7.90 8.17 11.35
CA TYR A 267 -8.55 8.97 12.36
C TYR A 267 -8.74 10.41 11.86
N ILE A 268 -9.49 11.22 12.62
CA ILE A 268 -9.84 12.59 12.22
C ILE A 268 -8.94 13.60 12.92
N LYS A 269 -8.54 14.65 12.20
CA LYS A 269 -7.89 15.84 12.73
C LYS A 269 -8.68 17.09 12.36
N PHE A 270 -8.76 18.04 13.27
CA PHE A 270 -9.30 19.36 13.00
C PHE A 270 -8.64 20.40 13.91
N GLU A 271 -8.76 21.66 13.52
CA GLU A 271 -8.23 22.80 14.25
C GLU A 271 -9.37 23.61 14.86
N ASP A 272 -9.20 24.11 16.09
CA ASP A 272 -10.13 25.06 16.68
C ASP A 272 -9.86 26.51 16.22
N GLU A 273 -10.76 27.44 16.57
CA GLU A 273 -10.62 28.86 16.18
C GLU A 273 -9.33 29.53 16.71
N LYS A 274 -8.59 28.87 17.61
CA LYS A 274 -7.35 29.38 18.21
C LYS A 274 -6.10 28.75 17.62
N GLY A 275 -6.22 27.93 16.59
CA GLY A 275 -5.10 27.25 15.96
C GLY A 275 -4.64 25.99 16.72
N LYS A 276 -5.44 25.47 17.66
CA LYS A 276 -5.10 24.23 18.36
C LYS A 276 -5.63 23.03 17.60
N TRP A 277 -4.74 22.09 17.31
CA TRP A 277 -5.06 20.82 16.67
C TRP A 277 -5.59 19.79 17.66
N TYR A 278 -6.61 19.06 17.21
CA TYR A 278 -7.22 17.95 17.91
C TYR A 278 -7.16 16.69 17.05
N ASN A 279 -6.92 15.53 17.67
CA ASN A 279 -7.12 14.23 17.03
C ASN A 279 -8.36 13.57 17.65
N LEU A 280 -9.20 13.00 16.81
CA LEU A 280 -10.41 12.29 17.18
C LEU A 280 -10.34 10.84 16.68
N GLU A 281 -10.30 9.92 17.63
CA GLU A 281 -10.36 8.49 17.41
C GLU A 281 -11.81 8.03 17.45
N LEU A 282 -12.36 7.64 16.30
CA LEU A 282 -13.77 7.27 16.18
C LEU A 282 -14.03 5.81 16.59
N THR A 283 -13.00 4.96 16.63
CA THR A 283 -13.09 3.56 17.07
C THR A 283 -13.58 3.42 18.51
N ASN A 284 -13.12 4.31 19.39
CA ASN A 284 -13.54 4.37 20.79
C ASN A 284 -14.29 5.67 21.15
N GLY A 285 -14.49 6.57 20.17
CA GLY A 285 -15.18 7.84 20.37
C GLY A 285 -14.44 8.79 21.30
N MET A 286 -13.12 8.91 21.17
CA MET A 286 -12.29 9.68 22.09
C MET A 286 -11.41 10.73 21.42
N PHE A 287 -11.24 11.85 22.10
CA PHE A 287 -10.14 12.77 21.81
C PHE A 287 -8.82 12.10 22.22
N THR A 288 -7.84 12.13 21.33
CA THR A 288 -6.58 11.43 21.51
C THR A 288 -5.39 12.37 21.38
N VAL A 289 -4.44 12.28 22.32
CA VAL A 289 -3.18 13.03 22.26
C VAL A 289 -2.21 12.37 21.28
N SER A 290 -1.41 13.19 20.58
CA SER A 290 -0.45 12.70 19.59
C SER A 290 0.57 11.71 20.17
N SER A 291 0.95 11.87 21.45
CA SER A 291 1.86 10.94 22.14
C SER A 291 1.29 9.52 22.25
N PHE A 292 -0.04 9.38 22.39
CA PHE A 292 -0.67 8.06 22.43
C PHE A 292 -0.62 7.37 21.06
N ILE A 293 -0.85 8.13 19.99
CA ILE A 293 -0.76 7.64 18.60
C ILE A 293 0.68 7.21 18.29
N LEU A 294 1.68 8.01 18.66
CA LEU A 294 3.10 7.68 18.48
C LEU A 294 3.51 6.43 19.27
N ASN A 295 3.19 6.38 20.56
CA ASN A 295 3.68 5.33 21.45
C ASN A 295 3.07 3.95 21.18
N ASN A 296 1.87 3.90 20.60
CA ASN A 296 1.17 2.63 20.37
C ASN A 296 0.93 2.29 18.89
N GLY A 297 1.23 3.21 17.98
CA GLY A 297 0.93 3.07 16.55
C GLY A 297 1.97 2.31 15.74
N PHE A 298 3.06 1.77 16.32
CA PHE A 298 4.18 1.18 15.55
C PHE A 298 4.79 2.16 14.53
N ILE A 299 4.90 3.43 14.92
CA ILE A 299 5.40 4.49 14.05
C ILE A 299 6.90 4.71 14.31
N THR A 300 7.72 4.51 13.27
CA THR A 300 9.17 4.77 13.33
C THR A 300 9.48 6.26 13.18
N ALA A 301 10.68 6.68 13.60
CA ALA A 301 11.12 8.06 13.42
C ALA A 301 11.25 8.42 11.94
N GLU A 302 11.72 7.46 11.14
CA GLU A 302 11.86 7.56 9.68
C GLU A 302 10.49 7.76 9.02
N ALA A 303 9.45 7.02 9.44
CA ALA A 303 8.09 7.19 8.92
C ALA A 303 7.51 8.58 9.23
N ILE A 304 7.82 9.15 10.40
CA ILE A 304 7.46 10.54 10.73
C ILE A 304 8.21 11.53 9.85
N GLN A 305 9.52 11.34 9.69
CA GLN A 305 10.36 12.21 8.87
C GLN A 305 9.92 12.22 7.40
N ASN A 306 9.55 11.04 6.88
CA ASN A 306 9.03 10.85 5.52
C ASN A 306 7.53 11.17 5.39
N LYS A 307 6.88 11.63 6.47
CA LYS A 307 5.50 12.10 6.49
C LYS A 307 4.46 11.03 6.09
N LEU A 308 4.72 9.76 6.40
CA LEU A 308 3.79 8.66 6.11
C LEU A 308 2.52 8.73 6.98
N TYR A 309 2.67 9.18 8.21
CA TYR A 309 1.62 9.13 9.23
C TYR A 309 1.46 10.45 9.96
N MET A 310 0.32 10.59 10.62
CA MET A 310 -0.06 11.70 11.51
C MET A 310 -0.18 13.09 10.86
N GLN A 311 0.02 13.17 9.55
CA GLN A 311 -0.23 14.36 8.76
C GLN A 311 -1.71 14.46 8.41
N ASN A 312 -2.15 15.69 8.15
CA ASN A 312 -3.45 15.93 7.54
C ASN A 312 -3.31 15.59 6.06
N LEU A 313 -4.16 14.72 5.53
CA LEU A 313 -4.19 14.51 4.09
C LEU A 313 -4.76 15.76 3.41
N SER A 314 -4.00 16.33 2.49
CA SER A 314 -4.52 17.30 1.52
C SER A 314 -5.57 16.66 0.60
N LYS A 315 -6.36 17.47 -0.12
CA LYS A 315 -7.31 16.94 -1.13
C LYS A 315 -6.62 16.03 -2.15
N LYS A 316 -5.40 16.39 -2.58
CA LYS A 316 -4.60 15.57 -3.50
C LYS A 316 -4.24 14.21 -2.90
N GLU A 317 -3.80 14.19 -1.65
CA GLU A 317 -3.44 12.94 -0.96
C GLU A 317 -4.68 12.10 -0.60
N MET A 318 -5.80 12.74 -0.30
CA MET A 318 -7.07 12.04 -0.10
C MET A 318 -7.58 11.43 -1.41
N LEU A 319 -7.44 12.11 -2.55
CA LEU A 319 -7.76 11.52 -3.85
C LEU A 319 -6.85 10.32 -4.17
N SER A 320 -5.56 10.38 -3.80
CA SER A 320 -4.67 9.21 -3.85
C SER A 320 -5.22 8.04 -3.00
N GLN A 321 -5.68 8.32 -1.77
CA GLN A 321 -6.30 7.31 -0.92
C GLN A 321 -7.55 6.70 -1.57
N PHE A 322 -8.39 7.49 -2.23
CA PHE A 322 -9.55 6.97 -2.97
C PHE A 322 -9.17 6.02 -4.13
N TYR A 323 -8.08 6.30 -4.85
CA TYR A 323 -7.56 5.32 -5.82
C TYR A 323 -7.11 4.02 -5.13
N THR A 324 -6.49 4.10 -3.94
CA THR A 324 -6.14 2.89 -3.19
C THR A 324 -7.37 2.12 -2.69
N ASP A 325 -8.46 2.80 -2.35
CA ASP A 325 -9.72 2.17 -1.96
C ASP A 325 -10.37 1.47 -3.16
N LEU A 326 -10.34 2.10 -4.35
CA LEU A 326 -10.79 1.50 -5.61
C LEU A 326 -10.01 0.23 -5.95
N ALA A 327 -8.67 0.27 -5.85
CA ALA A 327 -7.82 -0.89 -6.06
C ALA A 327 -8.11 -2.00 -5.04
N SER A 328 -8.29 -1.65 -3.77
CA SER A 328 -8.51 -2.63 -2.69
C SER A 328 -9.85 -3.36 -2.83
N GLY A 329 -10.92 -2.63 -3.23
CA GLY A 329 -12.20 -3.24 -3.55
C GLY A 329 -12.14 -4.15 -4.78
N TYR A 330 -11.45 -3.73 -5.84
CA TYR A 330 -11.24 -4.56 -7.03
C TYR A 330 -10.47 -5.83 -6.70
N LEU A 331 -9.38 -5.70 -5.95
CA LEU A 331 -8.52 -6.81 -5.53
C LEU A 331 -9.29 -7.86 -4.73
N HIS A 332 -10.15 -7.43 -3.79
CA HIS A 332 -10.98 -8.36 -3.02
C HIS A 332 -11.99 -9.11 -3.90
N LYS A 333 -12.56 -8.45 -4.90
CA LYS A 333 -13.64 -9.02 -5.71
C LYS A 333 -13.13 -9.86 -6.89
N PHE A 334 -12.03 -9.45 -7.54
CA PHE A 334 -11.58 -10.01 -8.82
C PHE A 334 -10.11 -10.48 -8.81
N GLY A 335 -9.32 -10.09 -7.81
CA GLY A 335 -7.89 -10.38 -7.74
C GLY A 335 -7.04 -9.45 -8.61
N TYR A 336 -5.81 -9.87 -8.91
CA TYR A 336 -4.82 -9.04 -9.61
C TYR A 336 -4.95 -9.15 -11.14
N ASP A 337 -4.93 -8.00 -11.82
CA ASP A 337 -4.60 -7.83 -13.23
C ASP A 337 -3.99 -6.44 -13.48
N ASP A 338 -3.83 -6.08 -14.75
CA ASP A 338 -3.29 -4.80 -15.22
C ASP A 338 -4.03 -3.56 -14.70
N PHE A 339 -5.31 -3.68 -14.34
CA PHE A 339 -6.08 -2.56 -13.79
C PHE A 339 -5.53 -2.11 -12.44
N VAL A 340 -5.14 -3.05 -11.58
CA VAL A 340 -4.59 -2.76 -10.25
C VAL A 340 -3.31 -1.92 -10.37
N GLU A 341 -2.47 -2.25 -11.34
CA GLU A 341 -1.25 -1.49 -11.61
C GLU A 341 -1.54 -0.05 -12.06
N GLN A 342 -2.51 0.11 -12.98
CA GLN A 342 -2.91 1.42 -13.49
C GLN A 342 -3.44 2.32 -12.35
N VAL A 343 -4.31 1.76 -11.51
CA VAL A 343 -4.87 2.45 -10.35
C VAL A 343 -3.78 2.83 -9.35
N ALA A 344 -2.88 1.90 -9.02
CA ALA A 344 -1.79 2.14 -8.08
C ALA A 344 -0.79 3.20 -8.59
N ASN A 345 -0.43 3.14 -9.88
CA ASN A 345 0.43 4.16 -10.50
C ASN A 345 -0.23 5.54 -10.40
N LYS A 346 -1.53 5.63 -10.68
CA LYS A 346 -2.25 6.91 -10.58
C LYS A 346 -2.31 7.44 -9.14
N ALA A 347 -2.52 6.57 -8.16
CA ALA A 347 -2.45 6.93 -6.75
C ALA A 347 -1.06 7.49 -6.39
N LEU A 348 0.02 6.89 -6.89
CA LEU A 348 1.40 7.30 -6.63
C LEU A 348 1.80 8.60 -7.36
N GLU A 349 1.22 8.89 -8.53
CA GLU A 349 1.38 10.21 -9.17
C GLU A 349 0.83 11.34 -8.29
N LEU A 350 -0.26 11.07 -7.58
CA LEU A 350 -0.89 12.05 -6.69
C LEU A 350 -0.15 12.18 -5.36
N ASN A 351 0.23 11.05 -4.76
CA ASN A 351 0.99 10.99 -3.52
C ASN A 351 2.06 9.89 -3.59
N PRO A 352 3.30 10.24 -4.00
CA PRO A 352 4.40 9.27 -4.10
C PRO A 352 4.76 8.60 -2.77
N ASN A 353 4.50 9.28 -1.64
CA ASN A 353 4.79 8.78 -0.30
C ASN A 353 3.61 8.00 0.31
N SER A 354 2.52 7.80 -0.43
CA SER A 354 1.37 7.01 0.02
C SER A 354 1.82 5.57 0.28
N ILE A 355 1.94 5.20 1.54
CA ILE A 355 2.35 3.85 1.91
C ILE A 355 1.33 2.81 1.41
N ASN A 356 0.03 3.13 1.47
CA ASN A 356 -1.04 2.27 0.96
C ASN A 356 -0.88 2.02 -0.55
N ALA A 357 -0.62 3.06 -1.34
CA ALA A 357 -0.44 2.91 -2.79
C ALA A 357 0.86 2.15 -3.13
N ASN A 358 1.95 2.43 -2.41
CA ASN A 358 3.21 1.70 -2.56
C ASN A 358 3.04 0.21 -2.22
N MET A 359 2.29 -0.12 -1.17
CA MET A 359 1.97 -1.50 -0.81
C MET A 359 1.12 -2.21 -1.88
N VAL A 360 0.09 -1.55 -2.43
CA VAL A 360 -0.70 -2.12 -3.53
C VAL A 360 0.20 -2.40 -4.75
N LYS A 361 1.05 -1.44 -5.14
CA LYS A 361 2.00 -1.60 -6.26
C LYS A 361 3.01 -2.72 -6.00
N SER A 362 3.52 -2.80 -4.77
CA SER A 362 4.44 -3.85 -4.31
C SER A 362 3.82 -5.23 -4.44
N ASN A 363 2.60 -5.41 -3.93
CA ASN A 363 1.88 -6.68 -4.00
C ASN A 363 1.56 -7.07 -5.44
N TYR A 364 1.20 -6.10 -6.29
CA TYR A 364 1.03 -6.33 -7.73
C TYR A 364 2.32 -6.84 -8.39
N ASN A 365 3.46 -6.17 -8.15
CA ASN A 365 4.74 -6.56 -8.72
C ASN A 365 5.15 -7.98 -8.29
N GLU A 366 4.92 -8.33 -7.03
CA GLU A 366 5.16 -9.66 -6.50
C GLU A 366 4.24 -10.71 -7.16
N ALA A 367 2.94 -10.42 -7.28
CA ALA A 367 1.98 -11.29 -7.95
C ALA A 367 2.37 -11.53 -9.41
N ARG A 368 2.79 -10.47 -10.12
CA ARG A 368 3.28 -10.55 -11.50
C ARG A 368 4.53 -11.42 -11.58
N LEU A 369 5.55 -11.20 -10.74
CA LEU A 369 6.75 -12.03 -10.74
C LEU A 369 6.42 -13.50 -10.48
N LYS A 370 5.59 -13.79 -9.47
CA LYS A 370 5.13 -15.15 -9.13
C LYS A 370 4.45 -15.84 -10.33
N TYR A 371 3.61 -15.10 -11.04
CA TYR A 371 2.98 -15.60 -12.26
C TYR A 371 4.01 -15.92 -13.34
N VAL A 372 4.94 -15.01 -13.63
CA VAL A 372 5.96 -15.17 -14.67
C VAL A 372 6.88 -16.36 -14.38
N VAL A 373 7.42 -16.47 -13.16
CA VAL A 373 8.33 -17.59 -12.82
C VAL A 373 7.61 -18.93 -12.90
N ARG A 374 6.32 -18.99 -12.53
CA ARG A 374 5.49 -20.18 -12.70
C ARG A 374 5.30 -20.53 -14.18
N LYS A 375 4.98 -19.55 -15.04
CA LYS A 375 4.81 -19.76 -16.48
C LYS A 375 6.11 -20.21 -17.17
N LEU A 376 7.25 -19.73 -16.69
CA LEU A 376 8.58 -20.11 -17.18
C LEU A 376 9.10 -21.44 -16.60
N GLY A 377 8.38 -22.06 -15.66
CA GLY A 377 8.86 -23.28 -14.97
C GLY A 377 10.17 -23.04 -14.22
N ILE A 378 10.28 -21.90 -13.54
CA ILE A 378 11.44 -21.50 -12.75
C ILE A 378 11.10 -21.59 -11.26
N ASN A 379 11.93 -22.30 -10.50
CA ASN A 379 11.87 -22.30 -9.04
C ASN A 379 12.96 -21.38 -8.47
N THR A 380 12.60 -20.15 -8.13
CA THR A 380 13.56 -19.15 -7.60
C THR A 380 14.12 -19.48 -6.21
N GLN A 381 13.61 -20.53 -5.55
CA GLN A 381 14.16 -21.03 -4.28
C GLN A 381 15.48 -21.79 -4.48
N THR A 382 15.71 -22.36 -5.66
CA THR A 382 16.97 -23.06 -5.98
C THR A 382 17.99 -22.12 -6.61
N GLN A 383 19.29 -22.42 -6.42
CA GLN A 383 20.36 -21.69 -7.09
C GLN A 383 20.21 -21.74 -8.61
N GLU A 384 19.93 -22.92 -9.14
CA GLU A 384 19.69 -23.15 -10.56
C GLU A 384 18.54 -22.29 -11.09
N GLY A 385 17.41 -22.18 -10.37
CA GLY A 385 16.30 -21.34 -10.79
C GLY A 385 16.63 -19.84 -10.77
N ARG A 386 17.44 -19.39 -9.80
CA ARG A 386 17.94 -18.01 -9.74
C ARG A 386 18.92 -17.67 -10.86
N GLU A 387 19.68 -18.65 -11.35
CA GLU A 387 20.53 -18.47 -12.52
C GLU A 387 19.68 -18.53 -13.80
N LYS A 388 18.70 -19.43 -13.85
CA LYS A 388 17.80 -19.61 -15.00
C LYS A 388 16.98 -18.36 -15.31
N ILE A 389 16.52 -17.61 -14.32
CA ILE A 389 15.76 -16.35 -14.55
C ILE A 389 16.61 -15.29 -15.28
N LEU A 390 17.94 -15.30 -15.14
CA LEU A 390 18.83 -14.35 -15.83
C LEU A 390 18.80 -14.53 -17.35
N ASN A 391 18.37 -15.69 -17.84
CA ASN A 391 18.21 -15.98 -19.26
C ASN A 391 16.90 -15.43 -19.87
N TYR A 392 16.13 -14.66 -19.10
CA TYR A 392 14.85 -14.05 -19.49
C TYR A 392 14.85 -12.56 -19.15
N PRO A 393 15.31 -11.68 -20.08
CA PRO A 393 15.47 -10.24 -19.80
C PRO A 393 14.21 -9.57 -19.24
N LYS A 394 13.02 -9.92 -19.73
CA LYS A 394 11.76 -9.35 -19.24
C LYS A 394 11.40 -9.83 -17.83
N ALA A 395 11.71 -11.08 -17.48
CA ALA A 395 11.55 -11.55 -16.10
C ALA A 395 12.53 -10.87 -15.13
N VAL A 396 13.75 -10.58 -15.60
CA VAL A 396 14.73 -9.78 -14.85
C VAL A 396 14.24 -8.36 -14.62
N GLU A 397 13.63 -7.72 -15.62
CA GLU A 397 13.02 -6.38 -15.46
C GLU A 397 11.90 -6.38 -14.40
N ILE A 398 10.99 -7.36 -14.45
CA ILE A 398 9.90 -7.49 -13.46
C ILE A 398 10.47 -7.73 -12.05
N LEU A 399 11.51 -8.56 -11.93
CA LEU A 399 12.22 -8.77 -10.67
C LEU A 399 12.84 -7.47 -10.14
N GLN A 400 13.45 -6.67 -11.02
CA GLN A 400 14.02 -5.36 -10.67
C GLN A 400 12.95 -4.37 -10.24
N GLN A 401 11.79 -4.33 -10.91
CA GLN A 401 10.65 -3.48 -10.54
C GLN A 401 10.10 -3.85 -9.16
N MET A 402 9.99 -5.15 -8.85
CA MET A 402 9.60 -5.63 -7.52
C MET A 402 10.58 -5.15 -6.45
N TYR A 403 11.89 -5.37 -6.64
CA TYR A 403 12.90 -4.92 -5.68
C TYR A 403 12.98 -3.41 -5.53
N ALA A 404 12.82 -2.65 -6.62
CA ALA A 404 12.77 -1.19 -6.55
C ALA A 404 11.59 -0.73 -5.68
N GLN A 405 10.43 -1.38 -5.83
CA GLN A 405 9.25 -1.07 -5.02
C GLN A 405 9.41 -1.45 -3.54
N TYR A 406 10.06 -2.58 -3.24
CA TYR A 406 10.42 -2.94 -1.87
C TYR A 406 11.39 -1.93 -1.25
N SER A 407 12.41 -1.48 -1.99
CA SER A 407 13.35 -0.45 -1.53
C SER A 407 12.63 0.83 -1.12
N ILE A 408 11.63 1.26 -1.90
CA ILE A 408 10.82 2.44 -1.56
C ILE A 408 10.10 2.26 -0.21
N ILE A 409 9.53 1.09 0.04
CA ILE A 409 8.82 0.79 1.30
C ILE A 409 9.80 0.69 2.48
N ASP A 410 10.93 0.01 2.30
CA ASP A 410 11.94 -0.16 3.35
C ASP A 410 12.56 1.19 3.73
N GLU A 411 12.87 2.03 2.73
CA GLU A 411 13.43 3.37 2.92
C GLU A 411 12.41 4.38 3.46
N SER A 412 11.10 4.12 3.33
CA SER A 412 10.06 5.01 3.83
C SER A 412 9.97 5.01 5.36
N GLY A 413 10.60 4.04 6.03
CA GLY A 413 10.45 3.81 7.47
C GLY A 413 9.20 3.02 7.83
N PHE A 414 8.49 2.48 6.83
CA PHE A 414 7.33 1.62 7.10
C PHE A 414 7.73 0.42 7.94
N GLN A 415 6.90 0.08 8.91
CA GLN A 415 7.03 -1.16 9.66
C GLN A 415 5.67 -1.85 9.69
N GLN A 416 5.65 -3.10 9.22
CA GLN A 416 4.46 -3.91 9.33
C GLN A 416 4.14 -4.13 10.82
N MET A 417 2.97 -3.64 11.25
CA MET A 417 2.44 -3.97 12.57
C MET A 417 1.94 -5.42 12.55
N PRO A 418 2.43 -6.28 13.46
CA PRO A 418 1.89 -7.64 13.60
C PRO A 418 0.41 -7.63 13.97
N ALA A 419 -0.34 -8.64 13.52
CA ALA A 419 -1.77 -8.80 13.82
C ALA A 419 -2.08 -8.70 15.31
N GLU A 420 -1.37 -9.48 16.12
CA GLU A 420 -1.52 -9.52 17.58
C GLU A 420 -1.21 -8.16 18.23
N ALA A 421 -0.27 -7.41 17.65
CA ALA A 421 0.07 -6.08 18.14
C ALA A 421 -1.03 -5.07 17.83
N TYR A 422 -1.65 -5.18 16.64
CA TYR A 422 -2.83 -4.39 16.28
C TYR A 422 -4.01 -4.71 17.20
N GLU A 423 -4.28 -5.99 17.46
CA GLU A 423 -5.36 -6.41 18.38
C GLU A 423 -5.14 -5.89 19.80
N LYS A 424 -3.90 -5.97 20.30
CA LYS A 424 -3.54 -5.40 21.60
C LYS A 424 -3.71 -3.89 21.63
N TRP A 425 -3.31 -3.18 20.57
CA TRP A 425 -3.54 -1.75 20.44
C TRP A 425 -5.04 -1.41 20.40
N LEU A 426 -5.82 -2.13 19.61
CA LEU A 426 -7.27 -1.97 19.49
C LEU A 426 -7.96 -2.19 20.85
N GLY A 427 -7.53 -3.22 21.61
CA GLY A 427 -8.00 -3.45 22.99
C GLY A 427 -7.60 -2.33 23.95
N SER A 428 -6.41 -1.73 23.77
CA SER A 428 -5.94 -0.59 24.59
C SER A 428 -6.79 0.67 24.43
N LEU A 429 -7.46 0.84 23.28
CA LEU A 429 -8.40 1.95 23.05
C LEU A 429 -9.61 1.91 24.00
N MET A 430 -9.91 0.75 24.60
CA MET A 430 -10.99 0.59 25.57
C MET A 430 -10.57 0.84 27.03
N ALA A 431 -9.31 1.16 27.30
CA ALA A 431 -8.81 1.30 28.67
C ALA A 431 -9.40 2.52 29.42
N ALA A 432 -9.71 2.35 30.71
CA ALA A 432 -10.36 3.37 31.53
C ALA A 432 -9.55 4.67 31.68
N GLU A 433 -8.22 4.58 31.73
CA GLU A 433 -7.33 5.74 31.80
C GLU A 433 -7.47 6.66 30.57
N LYS A 434 -7.65 6.06 29.38
CA LYS A 434 -7.84 6.81 28.13
C LYS A 434 -9.18 7.54 28.11
N LYS A 435 -10.20 6.95 28.71
CA LYS A 435 -11.50 7.60 28.90
C LYS A 435 -11.37 8.87 29.75
N GLU A 436 -10.61 8.84 30.84
CA GLU A 436 -10.41 10.03 31.69
C GLU A 436 -9.67 11.15 30.95
N GLU A 437 -8.61 10.83 30.21
CA GLU A 437 -7.85 11.78 29.40
C GLU A 437 -8.73 12.41 28.30
N SER A 438 -9.51 11.59 27.61
CA SER A 438 -10.49 12.02 26.61
C SER A 438 -11.56 12.94 27.22
N GLU A 439 -12.11 12.61 28.40
CA GLU A 439 -13.08 13.47 29.08
C GLU A 439 -12.50 14.83 29.47
N LYS A 440 -11.23 14.89 29.87
CA LYS A 440 -10.53 16.15 30.13
C LYS A 440 -10.40 16.98 28.85
N LEU A 441 -9.98 16.37 27.75
CA LEU A 441 -9.86 17.04 26.44
C LEU A 441 -11.23 17.53 25.94
N ALA A 442 -12.27 16.70 26.02
CA ALA A 442 -13.63 17.05 25.64
C ALA A 442 -14.17 18.21 26.48
N LYS A 443 -13.90 18.23 27.80
CA LYS A 443 -14.27 19.37 28.68
C LYS A 443 -13.52 20.65 28.32
N GLN A 444 -12.21 20.56 28.06
CA GLN A 444 -11.42 21.70 27.60
C GLN A 444 -11.96 22.27 26.29
N PHE A 445 -12.24 21.40 25.33
CA PHE A 445 -12.78 21.76 24.03
C PHE A 445 -14.19 22.32 24.12
N LYS A 446 -15.09 21.74 24.93
CA LYS A 446 -16.40 22.35 25.22
C LYS A 446 -16.26 23.75 25.85
N GLY A 447 -15.24 23.94 26.69
CA GLY A 447 -14.91 25.22 27.30
C GLY A 447 -14.50 26.30 26.29
N THR A 448 -13.87 25.95 25.16
CA THR A 448 -13.54 26.92 24.10
C THR A 448 -14.80 27.42 23.40
N ILE A 449 -15.76 26.53 23.14
CA ILE A 449 -17.06 26.86 22.52
C ILE A 449 -17.88 27.82 23.40
N ILE A 450 -17.92 27.57 24.72
CA ILE A 450 -18.69 28.43 25.64
C ILE A 450 -18.06 29.82 25.76
N LYS A 451 -16.72 29.91 25.75
CA LYS A 451 -16.00 31.19 25.84
C LYS A 451 -16.15 32.06 24.59
N LEU A 452 -16.55 31.50 23.45
CA LEU A 452 -16.89 32.25 22.23
C LEU A 452 -18.32 32.84 22.27
N LYS A 453 -19.14 32.45 23.26
CA LYS A 453 -20.50 33.03 23.47
C LYS A 453 -20.50 34.34 24.24
N ASN A 454 -19.40 34.67 24.92
CA ASN A 454 -19.19 35.88 25.71
C ASN A 454 -18.13 36.74 25.04
#